data_AF-A0A2W4T758-F1
#
_entry.id   AF-A0A2W4T758-F1
#
_cell.length_a   1.000
_cell.length_b   1.000
_cell.length_c   1.000
_cell.angle_alpha   90.00
_cell.angle_beta   90.00
_cell.angle_gamma   90.00
#
_symmetry.space_group_name_H-M   'P 1'
#
loop_
_entity.id
_entity.type
_entity.pdbx_description
1 polymer ?
#
loop_
_entity_poly.entity_id
_entity_poly.type
_entity_poly.pdbx_seq_one_letter_code
_entity_poly.pdbx_strand_id
1 'polypeptide(L)'
;MATTVDKASRQNPITVRHRQIGRRTQSGWGTMAMNDLSAHIGTEKVMHSLQMFTTSLEQSLLVLKDYSIDFQRQRHEVHDLASVSGFLGFSDLFQACLTLLAQSRACIERRETVIAAIEDALTEARMYLAVATRSH
;
A
#
# COMPACT_ATOMS: atom_id res chain seq x y z
N MET A 1 -12.41 15.29 -56.57
CA MET A 1 -11.03 15.24 -56.05
C MET A 1 -11.10 15.53 -54.54
N ALA A 2 -10.86 14.62 -53.59
CA ALA A 2 -10.13 13.34 -53.61
C ALA A 2 -8.67 13.49 -54.07
N THR A 3 -7.61 13.05 -53.37
CA THR A 3 -7.45 12.35 -52.06
C THR A 3 -6.32 13.05 -51.24
N THR A 4 -5.75 12.62 -50.11
CA THR A 4 -5.79 11.38 -49.29
C THR A 4 -5.44 11.71 -47.81
N VAL A 5 -5.63 10.76 -46.89
CA VAL A 5 -4.90 10.66 -45.59
C VAL A 5 -4.28 9.26 -45.51
N ASP A 6 -3.00 9.16 -45.15
CA ASP A 6 -2.31 8.07 -44.41
C ASP A 6 -0.79 8.35 -44.50
N LYS A 7 0.15 7.85 -43.68
CA LYS A 7 0.30 7.30 -42.32
C LYS A 7 1.75 6.76 -42.27
N ALA A 8 2.26 6.52 -41.06
CA ALA A 8 3.53 5.84 -40.76
C ALA A 8 4.83 6.63 -41.15
N SER A 9 5.95 6.50 -40.44
CA SER A 9 6.30 5.50 -39.43
C SER A 9 7.18 6.06 -38.30
N ARG A 10 6.78 5.75 -37.06
CA ARG A 10 7.61 5.29 -35.91
C ARG A 10 9.10 5.69 -35.87
N GLN A 11 9.53 6.33 -34.77
CA GLN A 11 10.27 5.65 -33.69
C GLN A 11 10.51 6.57 -32.47
N ASN A 12 10.01 6.15 -31.31
CA ASN A 12 10.58 6.53 -30.01
C ASN A 12 11.94 5.79 -29.85
N PRO A 13 12.88 6.31 -29.05
CA PRO A 13 12.80 6.02 -27.63
C PRO A 13 12.64 7.26 -26.76
N ILE A 14 11.61 7.24 -25.91
CA ILE A 14 11.62 7.99 -24.65
C ILE A 14 12.93 7.61 -23.96
N THR A 15 13.82 8.59 -23.74
CA THR A 15 15.11 8.32 -23.13
C THR A 15 14.86 7.89 -21.69
N VAL A 16 14.97 6.58 -21.46
CA VAL A 16 14.83 5.98 -20.15
C VAL A 16 15.97 6.51 -19.29
N ARG A 17 15.73 7.63 -18.60
CA ARG A 17 16.45 7.96 -17.37
C ARG A 17 15.99 6.95 -16.32
N HIS A 18 16.50 5.73 -16.48
CA HIS A 18 16.70 4.76 -15.42
C HIS A 18 17.66 5.42 -14.43
N ARG A 19 17.12 6.35 -13.63
CA ARG A 19 17.70 6.60 -12.33
C ARG A 19 17.53 5.28 -11.61
N GLN A 20 18.63 4.53 -11.49
CA GLN A 20 18.70 3.39 -10.60
C GLN A 20 18.49 3.93 -9.19
N ILE A 21 17.22 4.10 -8.81
CA ILE A 21 16.80 4.07 -7.42
C ILE A 21 17.09 2.62 -7.03
N GLY A 22 18.31 2.39 -6.54
CA GLY A 22 18.69 1.10 -6.02
C GLY A 22 17.67 0.67 -4.96
N ARG A 23 17.48 -0.64 -4.80
CA ARG A 23 16.70 -1.23 -3.71
C ARG A 23 17.29 -0.85 -2.34
N ARG A 24 17.03 0.37 -1.91
CA ARG A 24 16.79 0.72 -0.51
C ARG A 24 15.28 0.72 -0.32
N THR A 25 14.72 -0.48 -0.28
CA THR A 25 13.60 -0.75 0.61
C THR A 25 14.14 -0.63 2.04
N GLN A 26 14.40 0.61 2.47
CA GLN A 26 14.24 0.91 3.89
C GLN A 26 12.76 0.68 4.12
N SER A 27 12.41 -0.39 4.83
CA SER A 27 11.05 -0.65 5.26
C SER A 27 10.45 0.65 5.76
N GLY A 28 9.35 1.08 5.15
CA GLY A 28 8.74 2.40 5.32
C GLY A 28 8.13 2.65 6.69
N TRP A 29 8.56 1.90 7.70
CA TRP A 29 8.27 2.11 9.11
C TRP A 29 8.94 3.40 9.58
N GLY A 30 8.26 4.51 9.32
CA GLY A 30 8.55 5.82 9.86
C GLY A 30 8.43 5.76 11.37
N THR A 31 9.51 5.34 12.04
CA THR A 31 9.62 5.37 13.51
C THR A 31 9.42 6.80 14.03
N MET A 32 9.81 7.80 13.22
CA MET A 32 9.40 9.20 13.38
C MET A 32 7.87 9.35 13.40
N ALA A 33 7.14 8.90 12.38
CA ALA A 33 5.68 9.01 12.34
C ALA A 33 4.99 8.36 13.56
N MET A 34 5.41 7.17 13.99
CA MET A 34 4.86 6.53 15.19
C MET A 34 5.25 7.26 16.50
N ASN A 35 6.45 7.83 16.59
CA ASN A 35 6.89 8.63 17.73
C ASN A 35 6.16 9.98 17.78
N ASP A 36 5.98 10.65 16.64
CA ASP A 36 5.25 11.90 16.48
C ASP A 36 3.76 11.70 16.80
N LEU A 37 3.16 10.60 16.33
CA LEU A 37 1.80 10.20 16.68
C LEU A 37 1.69 9.90 18.19
N SER A 38 2.67 9.19 18.77
CA SER A 38 2.70 8.90 20.21
C SER A 38 2.85 10.16 21.06
N ALA A 39 3.63 11.14 20.60
CA ALA A 39 3.74 12.46 21.23
C ALA A 39 2.44 13.28 21.10
N HIS A 40 1.66 13.09 20.04
CA HIS A 40 0.43 13.83 19.79
C HIS A 40 -0.82 13.23 20.48
N ILE A 41 -1.02 11.90 20.42
CA ILE A 41 -2.24 11.24 20.94
C ILE A 41 -1.99 10.34 22.16
N GLY A 42 -0.73 10.08 22.52
CA GLY A 42 -0.30 9.20 23.61
C GLY A 42 -0.06 7.76 23.16
N THR A 43 1.02 7.15 23.68
CA THR A 43 1.49 5.80 23.31
C THR A 43 0.40 4.73 23.43
N GLU A 44 -0.45 4.78 24.48
CA GLU A 44 -1.55 3.82 24.66
C GLU A 44 -2.56 3.86 23.50
N LYS A 45 -2.89 5.05 23.00
CA LYS A 45 -3.81 5.19 21.85
C LYS A 45 -3.18 4.72 20.57
N VAL A 46 -1.88 4.99 20.36
CA VAL A 46 -1.13 4.47 19.21
C VAL A 46 -1.07 2.95 19.24
N MET A 47 -0.79 2.35 20.40
CA MET A 47 -0.81 0.90 20.62
C MET A 47 -2.18 0.28 20.31
N HIS A 48 -3.25 0.87 20.83
CA HIS A 48 -4.63 0.42 20.56
C HIS A 48 -4.99 0.57 19.07
N SER A 49 -4.68 1.71 18.44
CA SER A 49 -4.89 1.92 17.00
C SER A 49 -4.12 0.91 16.16
N LEU A 50 -2.90 0.54 16.56
CA LEU A 50 -2.09 -0.46 15.88
C LEU A 50 -2.67 -1.88 16.05
N GLN A 51 -3.20 -2.24 17.22
CA GLN A 51 -3.89 -3.51 17.45
C GLN A 51 -5.16 -3.65 16.59
N MET A 52 -5.98 -2.58 16.54
CA MET A 52 -7.16 -2.52 15.67
C MET A 52 -6.76 -2.61 14.19
N PHE A 53 -5.68 -1.94 13.80
CA PHE A 53 -5.14 -2.01 12.44
C PHE A 53 -4.61 -3.40 12.08
N THR A 54 -3.91 -4.11 12.98
CA THR A 54 -3.51 -5.51 12.71
C THR A 54 -4.71 -6.42 12.47
N THR A 55 -5.79 -6.24 13.23
CA THR A 55 -7.04 -6.99 13.02
C THR A 55 -7.67 -6.66 11.65
N SER A 56 -7.66 -5.38 11.27
CA SER A 56 -8.13 -4.95 9.94
C SER A 56 -7.28 -5.55 8.82
N LEU A 57 -5.95 -5.52 8.93
CA LEU A 57 -5.03 -6.08 7.94
C LEU A 57 -5.25 -7.59 7.74
N GLU A 58 -5.47 -8.35 8.82
CA GLU A 58 -5.80 -9.78 8.75
C GLU A 58 -7.11 -10.04 8.00
N GLN A 59 -8.15 -9.25 8.26
CA GLN A 59 -9.44 -9.34 7.56
C GLN A 59 -9.31 -8.96 6.08
N SER A 60 -8.64 -7.85 5.78
CA SER A 60 -8.39 -7.41 4.41
C SER A 60 -7.53 -8.41 3.65
N LEU A 61 -6.59 -9.11 4.30
CA LEU A 61 -5.79 -10.17 3.68
C LEU A 61 -6.64 -11.37 3.27
N LEU A 62 -7.64 -11.76 4.08
CA LEU A 62 -8.58 -12.82 3.73
C LEU A 62 -9.45 -12.42 2.53
N VAL A 63 -10.03 -11.21 2.55
CA VAL A 63 -10.81 -10.66 1.42
C VAL A 63 -9.94 -10.57 0.16
N LEU A 64 -8.73 -10.03 0.28
CA LEU A 64 -7.80 -9.87 -0.83
C LEU A 64 -7.10 -11.17 -1.25
N LYS A 65 -7.28 -12.30 -0.57
CA LYS A 65 -6.92 -13.64 -1.08
C LYS A 65 -8.08 -14.41 -1.72
N ASP A 66 -9.33 -13.95 -1.55
CA ASP A 66 -10.49 -14.50 -2.26
C ASP A 66 -10.61 -13.88 -3.67
N TYR A 67 -10.05 -14.54 -4.68
CA TYR A 67 -10.11 -14.08 -6.08
C TYR A 67 -11.52 -14.09 -6.69
N SER A 68 -12.54 -14.57 -5.99
CA SER A 68 -13.93 -14.52 -6.45
C SER A 68 -14.63 -13.18 -6.18
N ILE A 69 -14.07 -12.31 -5.31
CA ILE A 69 -14.68 -11.00 -5.03
C ILE A 69 -14.73 -10.11 -6.28
N ASP A 70 -15.79 -9.31 -6.37
CA ASP A 70 -15.90 -8.33 -7.43
C ASP A 70 -14.95 -7.12 -7.26
N PHE A 71 -14.78 -6.37 -8.36
CA PHE A 71 -13.90 -5.20 -8.41
C PHE A 71 -14.31 -4.07 -7.46
N GLN A 72 -15.59 -3.88 -7.16
CA GLN A 72 -16.05 -2.83 -6.23
C GLN A 72 -15.72 -3.21 -4.80
N ARG A 73 -15.94 -4.46 -4.40
CA ARG A 73 -15.52 -4.97 -3.09
C ARG A 73 -14.00 -4.87 -2.90
N GLN A 74 -13.22 -5.30 -3.90
CA GLN A 74 -11.76 -5.12 -3.87
C GLN A 74 -11.37 -3.63 -3.75
N ARG A 75 -11.99 -2.73 -4.52
CA ARG A 75 -11.69 -1.30 -4.50
C ARG A 75 -12.04 -0.65 -3.16
N HIS A 76 -13.14 -1.04 -2.53
CA HIS A 76 -13.54 -0.55 -1.20
C HIS A 76 -12.54 -0.98 -0.12
N GLU A 77 -12.19 -2.27 -0.08
CA GLU A 77 -11.21 -2.83 0.87
C GLU A 77 -9.85 -2.10 0.79
N VAL A 78 -9.36 -1.89 -0.43
CA VAL A 78 -8.08 -1.22 -0.72
C VAL A 78 -8.13 0.27 -0.40
N HIS A 79 -9.29 0.91 -0.58
CA HIS A 79 -9.50 2.32 -0.23
C HIS A 79 -9.40 2.55 1.28
N ASP A 80 -10.05 1.69 2.07
CA ASP A 80 -10.09 1.83 3.52
C ASP A 80 -8.72 1.49 4.13
N LEU A 81 -8.04 0.47 3.59
CA LEU A 81 -6.62 0.22 3.87
C LEU A 81 -5.72 1.42 3.57
N ALA A 82 -5.90 2.12 2.44
CA ALA A 82 -5.11 3.31 2.11
C ALA A 82 -5.28 4.41 3.17
N SER A 83 -6.52 4.66 3.60
CA SER A 83 -6.82 5.67 4.62
C SER A 83 -6.08 5.40 5.94
N VAL A 84 -6.18 4.17 6.46
CA VAL A 84 -5.60 3.83 7.78
C VAL A 84 -4.08 3.64 7.71
N SER A 85 -3.55 3.04 6.64
CA SER A 85 -2.10 2.90 6.45
C SER A 85 -1.38 4.25 6.31
N GLY A 86 -2.00 5.21 5.62
CA GLY A 86 -1.49 6.59 5.53
C GLY A 86 -1.46 7.29 6.89
N PHE A 87 -2.52 7.13 7.70
CA PHE A 87 -2.58 7.73 9.05
C PHE A 87 -1.55 7.14 10.02
N LEU A 88 -1.32 5.81 9.99
CA LEU A 88 -0.37 5.11 10.87
C LEU A 88 1.08 5.09 10.32
N GLY A 89 1.34 5.72 9.19
CA GLY A 89 2.70 5.83 8.62
C GLY A 89 3.21 4.60 7.86
N PHE A 90 2.36 3.61 7.56
CA PHE A 90 2.68 2.43 6.76
C PHE A 90 2.78 2.80 5.27
N SER A 91 3.85 3.52 4.93
CA SER A 91 4.00 4.24 3.66
C SER A 91 4.02 3.30 2.44
N ASP A 92 4.63 2.13 2.55
CA ASP A 92 4.72 1.17 1.44
C ASP A 92 3.36 0.55 1.12
N LEU A 93 2.59 0.16 2.14
CA LEU A 93 1.20 -0.29 1.98
C LEU A 93 0.30 0.81 1.42
N PHE A 94 0.43 2.03 1.92
CA PHE A 94 -0.31 3.19 1.41
C PHE A 94 -0.06 3.39 -0.11
N GLN A 95 1.20 3.35 -0.54
CA GLN A 95 1.56 3.48 -1.96
C GLN A 95 1.09 2.27 -2.81
N ALA A 96 1.14 1.06 -2.28
CA ALA A 96 0.59 -0.13 -2.94
C ALA A 96 -0.92 0.01 -3.18
N CYS A 97 -1.67 0.43 -2.15
CA CYS A 97 -3.11 0.68 -2.25
C CYS A 97 -3.44 1.80 -3.25
N LEU A 98 -2.76 2.96 -3.18
CA LEU A 98 -2.94 4.04 -4.16
C LEU A 98 -2.65 3.58 -5.60
N THR A 99 -1.60 2.78 -5.80
CA THR A 99 -1.23 2.22 -7.11
C THR A 99 -2.33 1.32 -7.68
N LEU A 100 -3.02 0.56 -6.83
CA LEU A 100 -4.13 -0.31 -7.24
C LEU A 100 -5.43 0.48 -7.46
N LEU A 101 -5.72 1.50 -6.64
CA LEU A 101 -6.91 2.36 -6.77
C LEU A 101 -6.89 3.25 -8.03
N ALA A 102 -5.70 3.63 -8.48
CA ALA A 102 -5.47 4.38 -9.72
C ALA A 102 -5.69 3.54 -10.99
N GLN A 103 -5.85 2.22 -10.88
CA GLN A 103 -6.05 1.34 -12.03
C GLN A 103 -7.52 1.24 -12.43
N SER A 104 -7.74 1.03 -13.73
CA SER A 104 -9.05 0.70 -14.27
C SER A 104 -9.36 -0.79 -14.07
N ARG A 105 -10.65 -1.14 -14.12
CA ARG A 105 -11.19 -2.51 -13.95
C ARG A 105 -10.53 -3.58 -14.84
N ALA A 106 -9.84 -3.18 -15.91
CA ALA A 106 -9.16 -4.08 -16.84
C ALA A 106 -7.80 -4.61 -16.36
N CYS A 107 -7.24 -4.10 -15.24
CA CYS A 107 -5.91 -4.48 -14.75
C CYS A 107 -6.02 -5.11 -13.34
N ILE A 108 -6.14 -6.44 -13.28
CA ILE A 108 -6.29 -7.19 -12.01
C ILE A 108 -4.92 -7.63 -11.45
N GLU A 109 -3.89 -7.70 -12.28
CA GLU A 109 -2.57 -8.30 -12.00
C GLU A 109 -1.77 -7.67 -10.85
N ARG A 110 -2.17 -6.50 -10.33
CA ARG A 110 -1.45 -5.80 -9.23
C ARG A 110 -2.02 -6.01 -7.84
N ARG A 111 -3.08 -6.83 -7.70
CA ARG A 111 -3.62 -7.24 -6.40
C ARG A 111 -2.55 -7.87 -5.51
N GLU A 112 -1.68 -8.71 -6.07
CA GLU A 112 -0.55 -9.35 -5.37
C GLU A 112 0.41 -8.35 -4.71
N THR A 113 0.58 -7.17 -5.30
CA THR A 113 1.44 -6.12 -4.72
C THR A 113 0.85 -5.57 -3.42
N VAL A 114 -0.48 -5.49 -3.32
CA VAL A 114 -1.16 -5.08 -2.08
C VAL A 114 -1.19 -6.22 -1.08
N ILE A 115 -1.39 -7.47 -1.51
CA ILE A 115 -1.30 -8.66 -0.63
C ILE A 115 0.08 -8.72 0.05
N ALA A 116 1.17 -8.63 -0.72
CA ALA A 116 2.52 -8.64 -0.18
C ALA A 116 2.77 -7.47 0.80
N ALA A 117 2.33 -6.25 0.45
CA ALA A 117 2.47 -5.10 1.33
C ALA A 117 1.64 -5.20 2.63
N ILE A 118 0.52 -5.94 2.63
CA ILE A 118 -0.23 -6.26 3.85
C ILE A 118 0.54 -7.27 4.72
N GLU A 119 1.17 -8.28 4.12
CA GLU A 119 1.96 -9.29 4.84
C GLU A 119 3.21 -8.68 5.50
N ASP A 120 3.89 -7.77 4.79
CA ASP A 120 5.00 -6.97 5.33
C ASP A 120 4.50 -6.06 6.47
N ALA A 121 3.43 -5.29 6.26
CA ALA A 121 2.85 -4.40 7.27
C ALA A 121 2.36 -5.15 8.53
N LEU A 122 1.78 -6.35 8.38
CA LEU A 122 1.41 -7.22 9.50
C LEU A 122 2.63 -7.66 10.30
N THR A 123 3.73 -7.98 9.63
CA THR A 123 4.98 -8.38 10.27
C THR A 123 5.57 -7.23 11.07
N GLU A 124 5.66 -6.03 10.47
CA GLU A 124 6.15 -4.81 11.12
C GLU A 124 5.29 -4.39 12.32
N ALA A 125 3.97 -4.36 12.15
CA ALA A 125 3.03 -4.00 13.21
C ALA A 125 3.12 -4.95 14.41
N ARG A 126 3.16 -6.26 14.17
CA ARG A 126 3.31 -7.28 15.22
C ARG A 126 4.67 -7.16 15.93
N MET A 127 5.75 -6.88 15.19
CA MET A 127 7.06 -6.64 15.79
C MET A 127 7.06 -5.45 16.75
N TYR A 128 6.44 -4.33 16.39
CA TYR A 128 6.35 -3.18 17.30
C TYR A 128 5.50 -3.46 18.54
N LEU A 129 4.32 -4.08 18.37
CA LEU A 129 3.48 -4.48 19.51
C LEU A 129 4.24 -5.40 20.47
N ALA A 130 5.07 -6.31 19.96
CA ALA A 130 5.92 -7.20 20.76
C ALA A 130 7.13 -6.51 21.43
N VAL A 131 7.59 -5.36 20.92
CA VAL A 131 8.65 -4.54 21.56
C VAL A 131 8.06 -3.65 22.65
N ALA A 132 6.94 -2.98 22.36
CA ALA A 132 6.28 -2.08 23.30
C ALA A 132 5.73 -2.82 24.53
N THR A 133 5.20 -4.04 24.36
CA THR A 133 4.75 -4.90 25.48
C THR A 133 5.87 -5.45 26.37
N ARG A 134 7.14 -5.38 25.94
CA ARG A 134 8.32 -5.76 26.77
C ARG A 134 8.95 -4.57 27.50
N SER A 135 8.47 -3.36 27.21
CA SER A 135 8.97 -2.11 27.79
C SER A 135 8.09 -1.61 28.96
N HIS A 136 7.04 -2.38 29.29
CA HIS A 136 6.15 -2.24 30.44
C HIS A 136 6.32 -3.47 31.35
#